data_AF-X1BTD9-F1
#
_entry.id   AF-X1BTD9-F1
#
_cell.length_a   1.000
_cell.length_b   1.000
_cell.length_c   1.000
_cell.angle_alpha   90.00
_cell.angle_beta   90.00
_cell.angle_gamma   90.00
#
_symmetry.space_group_name_H-M   'P 1'
#
loop_
_entity.id
_entity.type
_entity.pdbx_description
1 polymer ?
#
loop_
_entity_poly.entity_id
_entity_poly.type
_entity_poly.pdbx_seq_one_letter_code
_entity_poly.pdbx_strand_id
1 'polypeptide(L)'
;MPTNRRNFLKTSLAAGLATALGHDLRAESIIEPKPVTIEQLNAAAGAAVLKLKGLTSPVKIASIELFKFEAADDDYFLVRARSSDGAVGFSFPNSRAAYLYPIFNRLVAPYFIGRDARELEALIHGVYRHKSNYKLQGLALWCPVAWVEFALLDMLGRVLHKGVGELFGGVIRRRIPAYVASGSRDTTP
;
A
#
# COMPACT_ATOMS: atom_id res chain seq x y z
N MET A 1 42.87 -32.28 -9.18
CA MET A 1 42.55 -31.63 -7.90
C MET A 1 41.14 -31.03 -8.01
N PRO A 2 40.21 -31.30 -7.08
CA PRO A 2 38.86 -30.76 -7.19
C PRO A 2 38.87 -29.28 -6.84
N THR A 3 38.46 -28.42 -7.77
CA THR A 3 38.41 -26.97 -7.57
C THR A 3 37.22 -26.61 -6.66
N ASN A 4 37.53 -26.17 -5.43
CA ASN A 4 36.53 -25.69 -4.48
C ASN A 4 35.97 -24.32 -4.94
N ARG A 5 34.63 -24.16 -4.97
CA ARG A 5 33.93 -22.94 -5.39
C ARG A 5 34.46 -21.66 -4.71
N ARG A 6 34.96 -21.76 -3.47
CA ARG A 6 35.54 -20.64 -2.73
C ARG A 6 36.86 -20.12 -3.32
N ASN A 7 37.63 -20.97 -3.99
CA ASN A 7 38.89 -20.54 -4.62
C ASN A 7 38.64 -19.88 -5.98
N PHE A 8 37.63 -20.33 -6.74
CA PHE A 8 37.24 -19.73 -8.01
C PHE A 8 36.78 -18.26 -7.87
N LEU A 9 36.02 -17.97 -6.80
CA LEU A 9 35.57 -16.60 -6.50
C LEU A 9 36.71 -15.67 -6.08
N LYS A 10 37.77 -16.21 -5.46
CA LYS A 10 38.96 -15.41 -5.12
C LYS A 10 39.80 -15.07 -6.35
N THR A 11 39.88 -15.97 -7.33
CA THR A 11 40.67 -15.74 -8.55
C THR A 11 39.99 -14.78 -9.52
N SER A 12 38.65 -14.68 -9.51
CA SER A 12 37.89 -13.81 -10.41
C SER A 12 37.91 -12.33 -10.01
N LEU A 13 38.19 -11.99 -8.75
CA LEU A 13 38.36 -10.59 -8.32
C LEU A 13 39.64 -9.94 -8.87
N ALA A 14 40.69 -10.73 -9.14
CA ALA A 14 41.99 -10.20 -9.58
C ALA A 14 42.00 -9.80 -11.07
N ALA A 15 41.08 -10.32 -11.88
CA ALA A 15 41.05 -10.06 -13.33
C ALA A 15 40.16 -8.87 -13.75
N GLY A 16 39.29 -8.37 -12.85
CA GLY A 16 38.33 -7.30 -13.18
C GLY A 16 38.85 -5.86 -13.05
N LEU A 17 40.06 -5.66 -12.53
CA LEU A 17 40.62 -4.33 -12.21
C LEU A 17 41.29 -3.61 -13.38
N ALA A 18 41.31 -4.19 -14.60
CA ALA A 18 42.11 -3.66 -15.71
C ALA A 18 41.32 -2.92 -16.82
N THR A 19 40.00 -2.76 -16.73
CA THR A 19 39.21 -2.11 -17.81
C THR A 19 38.25 -1.01 -17.36
N ALA A 20 38.45 -0.43 -16.17
CA ALA A 20 37.71 0.75 -15.73
C ALA A 20 38.40 2.05 -16.21
N LEU A 21 38.30 2.36 -17.50
CA LEU A 21 38.48 3.72 -17.99
C LEU A 21 37.17 4.19 -18.61
N GLY A 22 36.48 5.08 -17.89
CA GLY A 22 35.45 5.96 -18.46
C GLY A 22 34.03 5.45 -18.32
N HIS A 23 33.49 5.37 -17.11
CA HIS A 23 32.08 5.70 -16.85
C HIS A 23 31.95 6.12 -15.39
N ASP A 24 31.47 7.33 -15.14
CA ASP A 24 31.06 7.84 -13.83
C ASP A 24 29.84 7.04 -13.32
N LEU A 25 30.10 5.82 -12.87
CA LEU A 25 29.16 5.07 -12.05
C LEU A 25 29.42 5.49 -10.61
N ARG A 26 28.61 6.44 -10.13
CA ARG A 26 28.41 6.62 -8.69
C ARG A 26 27.90 5.29 -8.14
N ALA A 27 28.80 4.45 -7.67
CA ALA A 27 28.47 3.31 -6.84
C ALA A 27 27.82 3.89 -5.58
N GLU A 28 26.50 3.79 -5.48
CA GLU A 28 25.83 3.93 -4.19
C GLU A 28 26.53 2.97 -3.23
N SER A 29 27.09 3.51 -2.15
CA SER A 29 27.72 2.71 -1.11
C SER A 29 26.74 1.61 -0.70
N ILE A 30 27.13 0.34 -0.87
CA ILE A 30 26.38 -0.79 -0.35
C ILE A 30 26.37 -0.59 1.16
N ILE A 31 25.25 -0.10 1.70
CA ILE A 31 25.04 0.05 3.13
C ILE A 31 25.05 -1.37 3.69
N GLU A 32 26.10 -1.75 4.42
CA GLU A 32 26.07 -3.02 5.13
C GLU A 32 24.87 -3.00 6.08
N PRO A 33 23.93 -3.96 5.95
CA PRO A 33 22.74 -3.96 6.77
C PRO A 33 23.15 -4.16 8.23
N LYS A 34 22.82 -3.17 9.07
CA LYS A 34 23.04 -3.25 10.51
C LYS A 34 22.40 -4.54 11.04
N PRO A 35 23.08 -5.34 11.88
CA PRO A 35 22.48 -6.53 12.47
C PRO A 35 21.26 -6.14 13.32
N VAL A 36 20.12 -6.77 13.03
CA VAL A 36 18.82 -6.55 13.72
C VAL A 36 18.48 -7.79 14.52
N THR A 37 18.07 -7.62 15.78
CA THR A 37 17.67 -8.75 16.64
C THR A 37 16.20 -9.15 16.43
N ILE A 38 15.83 -10.37 16.83
CA ILE A 38 14.44 -10.86 16.78
C ILE A 38 13.51 -9.93 17.58
N GLU A 39 13.97 -9.45 18.74
CA GLU A 39 13.22 -8.55 19.61
C GLU A 39 12.91 -7.23 18.91
N GLN A 40 13.87 -6.70 18.15
CA GLN A 40 13.68 -5.48 17.35
C GLN A 40 12.69 -5.71 16.21
N LEU A 41 12.73 -6.86 15.55
CA LEU A 41 11.77 -7.23 14.51
C LEU A 41 10.35 -7.37 15.08
N ASN A 42 10.20 -8.03 16.22
CA ASN A 42 8.90 -8.20 16.88
C ASN A 42 8.34 -6.84 17.35
N ALA A 43 9.19 -5.97 17.90
CA ALA A 43 8.79 -4.62 18.28
C ALA A 43 8.34 -3.79 17.07
N ALA A 44 9.04 -3.90 15.94
CA ALA A 44 8.65 -3.22 14.70
C ALA A 44 7.33 -3.78 14.12
N ALA A 45 7.14 -5.11 14.15
CA ALA A 45 5.94 -5.76 13.66
C ALA A 45 4.68 -5.43 14.50
N GLY A 46 4.86 -5.20 15.80
CA GLY A 46 3.77 -4.81 16.71
C GLY A 46 3.53 -3.30 16.80
N ALA A 47 4.35 -2.47 16.15
CA ALA A 47 4.20 -1.03 16.20
C ALA A 47 3.07 -0.53 15.27
N ALA A 48 2.37 0.52 15.70
CA ALA A 48 1.37 1.18 14.86
C ALA A 48 2.01 1.72 13.57
N VAL A 49 1.40 1.35 12.45
CA VAL A 49 1.86 1.73 11.11
C VAL A 49 1.52 3.20 10.87
N LEU A 50 0.29 3.62 11.17
CA LEU A 50 -0.21 4.95 10.92
C LEU A 50 0.27 5.97 11.96
N LYS A 51 0.77 7.11 11.46
CA LYS A 51 1.20 8.26 12.26
C LYS A 51 0.08 9.29 12.31
N LEU A 52 -0.75 9.18 13.36
CA LEU A 52 -1.95 9.98 13.55
C LEU A 52 -1.75 11.24 14.42
N LYS A 53 -0.49 11.59 14.72
CA LYS A 53 -0.16 12.80 15.49
C LYS A 53 -0.74 14.03 14.80
N GLY A 54 -1.62 14.75 15.51
CA GLY A 54 -2.36 15.90 15.00
C GLY A 54 -3.87 15.67 14.96
N LEU A 55 -4.34 14.42 14.97
CA LEU A 55 -5.77 14.09 15.07
C LEU A 55 -6.22 14.06 16.53
N THR A 56 -6.51 15.25 17.08
CA THR A 56 -6.91 15.43 18.49
C THR A 56 -8.35 15.04 18.79
N SER A 57 -9.21 15.01 17.76
CA SER A 57 -10.63 14.66 17.89
C SER A 57 -10.98 13.41 17.07
N PRO A 58 -12.02 12.65 17.46
CA PRO A 58 -12.50 11.51 16.69
C PRO A 58 -12.89 11.88 15.26
N VAL A 59 -12.46 11.07 14.28
CA VAL A 59 -12.87 11.24 12.88
C VAL A 59 -13.96 10.21 12.59
N LYS A 60 -15.16 10.47 13.10
CA LYS A 60 -16.30 9.54 12.97
C LYS A 60 -16.74 9.42 11.52
N ILE A 61 -16.86 8.19 11.02
CA ILE A 61 -17.27 7.90 9.65
C ILE A 61 -18.79 8.02 9.55
N ALA A 62 -19.28 8.98 8.78
CA ALA A 62 -20.72 9.22 8.59
C ALA A 62 -21.30 8.44 7.40
N SER A 63 -20.59 8.41 6.27
CA SER A 63 -21.02 7.67 5.09
C SER A 63 -19.84 7.10 4.31
N ILE A 64 -20.10 6.00 3.60
CA ILE A 64 -19.22 5.42 2.61
C ILE A 64 -20.11 5.01 1.43
N GLU A 65 -19.86 5.59 0.26
CA GLU A 65 -20.72 5.46 -0.92
C GLU A 65 -19.88 5.03 -2.11
N LEU A 66 -20.39 4.09 -2.92
CA LEU A 66 -19.79 3.69 -4.19
C LEU A 66 -20.60 4.30 -5.35
N PHE A 67 -19.93 5.08 -6.18
CA PHE A 67 -20.46 5.66 -7.39
C PHE A 67 -19.95 4.89 -8.61
N LYS A 68 -20.82 4.79 -9.61
CA LYS A 68 -20.51 4.31 -10.95
C LYS A 68 -20.66 5.47 -11.92
N PHE A 69 -19.68 5.65 -12.80
CA PHE A 69 -19.69 6.57 -13.91
C PHE A 69 -19.56 5.77 -15.19
N GLU A 70 -20.54 5.91 -16.07
CA GLU A 70 -20.49 5.29 -17.39
C GLU A 70 -19.64 6.16 -18.32
N ALA A 71 -18.68 5.55 -19.02
CA ALA A 71 -17.90 6.21 -20.06
C ALA A 71 -17.94 5.39 -21.35
N ALA A 72 -17.42 5.97 -22.44
CA ALA A 72 -17.48 5.36 -23.76
C ALA A 72 -16.70 4.03 -23.85
N ASP A 73 -15.59 3.92 -23.12
CA ASP A 73 -14.66 2.79 -23.23
C ASP A 73 -14.75 1.79 -22.07
N ASP A 74 -15.02 2.24 -20.83
CA ASP A 74 -15.20 1.39 -19.65
C ASP A 74 -15.95 2.14 -18.52
N ASP A 75 -16.50 1.39 -17.56
CA ASP A 75 -17.12 1.93 -16.37
C ASP A 75 -16.06 2.37 -15.35
N TYR A 76 -16.18 3.61 -14.83
CA TYR A 76 -15.35 4.10 -13.75
C TYR A 76 -16.09 4.07 -12.42
N PHE A 77 -15.37 3.74 -11.36
CA PHE A 77 -15.94 3.65 -10.02
C PHE A 77 -15.21 4.59 -9.07
N LEU A 78 -15.95 5.13 -8.11
CA LEU A 78 -15.43 6.01 -7.06
C LEU A 78 -16.04 5.61 -5.73
N VAL A 79 -15.22 5.40 -4.70
CA VAL A 79 -15.70 5.37 -3.32
C VAL A 79 -15.48 6.73 -2.70
N ARG A 80 -16.51 7.26 -2.04
CA ARG A 80 -16.43 8.47 -1.22
C ARG A 80 -16.70 8.11 0.23
N ALA A 81 -15.76 8.40 1.11
CA ALA A 81 -15.95 8.37 2.55
C ALA A 81 -16.15 9.80 3.07
N ARG A 82 -17.09 10.00 4.00
CA ARG A 82 -17.36 11.29 4.64
C ARG A 82 -17.34 11.14 6.15
N SER A 83 -16.69 12.06 6.86
CA SER A 83 -16.75 12.14 8.31
C SER A 83 -17.98 12.93 8.78
N SER A 84 -18.36 12.77 10.05
CA SER A 84 -19.43 13.57 10.66
C SER A 84 -19.14 15.08 10.65
N ASP A 85 -17.85 15.45 10.68
CA ASP A 85 -17.40 16.84 10.66
C ASP A 85 -17.16 17.38 9.23
N GLY A 86 -17.57 16.62 8.21
CA GLY A 86 -17.57 17.05 6.82
C GLY A 86 -16.28 16.79 6.04
N ALA A 87 -15.26 16.19 6.64
CA ALA A 87 -14.07 15.75 5.90
C ALA A 87 -14.47 14.67 4.88
N VAL A 88 -13.81 14.65 3.73
CA VAL A 88 -14.11 13.72 2.63
C VAL A 88 -12.82 13.11 2.14
N GLY A 89 -12.83 11.80 1.88
CA GLY A 89 -11.76 11.10 1.18
C GLY A 89 -12.29 10.21 0.08
N PHE A 90 -11.43 9.88 -0.87
CA PHE A 90 -11.78 9.17 -2.08
C PHE A 90 -10.89 7.97 -2.33
N SER A 91 -11.44 6.96 -3.01
CA SER A 91 -10.66 5.94 -3.68
C SER A 91 -11.26 5.58 -5.02
N PHE A 92 -10.44 5.01 -5.89
CA PHE A 92 -10.78 4.66 -7.26
C PHE A 92 -10.70 3.14 -7.43
N PRO A 93 -11.80 2.41 -7.20
CA PRO A 93 -11.88 0.98 -7.49
C PRO A 93 -11.52 0.67 -8.94
N ASN A 94 -11.01 -0.54 -9.16
CA ASN A 94 -10.90 -1.11 -10.49
C ASN A 94 -12.27 -1.63 -10.98
N SER A 95 -12.32 -2.08 -12.24
CA SER A 95 -13.53 -2.59 -12.90
C SER A 95 -14.22 -3.76 -12.18
N ARG A 96 -13.56 -4.42 -11.21
CA ARG A 96 -14.19 -5.47 -10.39
C ARG A 96 -15.33 -4.94 -9.52
N ALA A 97 -15.40 -3.63 -9.27
CA ALA A 97 -16.54 -3.02 -8.60
C ALA A 97 -17.86 -3.34 -9.31
N ALA A 98 -17.86 -3.56 -10.63
CA ALA A 98 -19.03 -3.96 -11.41
C ALA A 98 -19.74 -5.22 -10.87
N TYR A 99 -19.00 -6.16 -10.27
CA TYR A 99 -19.57 -7.39 -9.71
C TYR A 99 -19.34 -7.57 -8.20
N LEU A 100 -18.44 -6.81 -7.59
CA LEU A 100 -18.16 -6.87 -6.14
C LEU A 100 -18.95 -5.83 -5.32
N TYR A 101 -19.65 -4.90 -5.96
CA TYR A 101 -20.45 -3.89 -5.25
C TYR A 101 -21.47 -4.46 -4.23
N PRO A 102 -22.08 -5.66 -4.40
CA PRO A 102 -23.00 -6.17 -3.39
C PRO A 102 -22.29 -6.51 -2.08
N ILE A 103 -21.06 -7.04 -2.15
CA ILE A 103 -20.23 -7.33 -0.97
C ILE A 103 -19.81 -6.03 -0.30
N PHE A 104 -19.37 -5.04 -1.09
CA PHE A 104 -19.05 -3.71 -0.60
C PHE A 104 -20.23 -3.09 0.17
N ASN A 105 -21.40 -3.01 -0.47
CA ASN A 105 -22.59 -2.32 0.07
C ASN A 105 -23.21 -3.04 1.27
N ARG A 106 -23.12 -4.38 1.35
CA ARG A 106 -23.85 -5.16 2.38
C ARG A 106 -22.98 -5.62 3.54
N LEU A 107 -21.69 -5.84 3.31
CA LEU A 107 -20.81 -6.51 4.27
C LEU A 107 -19.63 -5.67 4.72
N VAL A 108 -19.08 -4.85 3.83
CA VAL A 108 -17.84 -4.10 4.11
C VAL A 108 -18.14 -2.66 4.54
N ALA A 109 -18.69 -1.81 3.67
CA ALA A 109 -18.92 -0.40 3.97
C ALA A 109 -19.76 -0.17 5.25
N PRO A 110 -20.87 -0.90 5.50
CA PRO A 110 -21.67 -0.71 6.71
C PRO A 110 -20.91 -0.98 8.02
N TYR A 111 -19.87 -1.82 8.00
CA TYR A 111 -19.09 -2.13 9.21
C TYR A 111 -18.38 -0.88 9.77
N PHE A 112 -17.97 0.05 8.91
CA PHE A 112 -17.18 1.21 9.28
C PHE A 112 -18.03 2.40 9.75
N ILE A 113 -19.32 2.45 9.39
CA ILE A 113 -20.19 3.59 9.71
C ILE A 113 -20.32 3.76 11.23
N GLY A 114 -20.19 5.01 11.70
CA GLY A 114 -20.22 5.40 13.10
C GLY A 114 -18.91 5.16 13.86
N ARG A 115 -17.94 4.45 13.28
CA ARG A 115 -16.63 4.18 13.89
C ARG A 115 -15.66 5.33 13.67
N ASP A 116 -14.62 5.38 14.48
CA ASP A 116 -13.55 6.37 14.35
C ASP A 116 -12.52 5.91 13.31
N ALA A 117 -12.32 6.68 12.25
CA ALA A 117 -11.35 6.36 11.20
C ALA A 117 -9.91 6.30 11.73
N ARG A 118 -9.62 6.90 12.89
CA ARG A 118 -8.30 6.78 13.55
C ARG A 118 -7.97 5.34 13.97
N GLU A 119 -8.97 4.48 14.10
CA GLU A 119 -8.79 3.07 14.47
C GLU A 119 -8.58 2.14 13.26
N LEU A 120 -8.29 2.70 12.07
CA LEU A 120 -8.29 2.00 10.79
C LEU A 120 -7.62 0.61 10.83
N GLU A 121 -6.41 0.51 11.40
CA GLU A 121 -5.69 -0.78 11.52
C GLU A 121 -6.52 -1.85 12.24
N ALA A 122 -7.16 -1.52 13.37
CA ALA A 122 -8.04 -2.42 14.09
C ALA A 122 -9.35 -2.71 13.34
N LEU A 123 -9.88 -1.71 12.61
CA LEU A 123 -11.09 -1.86 11.82
C LEU A 123 -10.90 -2.84 10.65
N ILE A 124 -9.73 -2.87 10.02
CA ILE A 124 -9.41 -3.84 8.96
C ILE A 124 -9.43 -5.28 9.51
N HIS A 125 -8.84 -5.52 10.68
CA HIS A 125 -8.93 -6.82 11.34
C HIS A 125 -10.36 -7.16 11.80
N GLY A 126 -11.12 -6.15 12.20
CA GLY A 126 -12.50 -6.29 12.65
C GLY A 126 -13.46 -6.66 11.51
N VAL A 127 -13.37 -5.99 10.36
CA VAL A 127 -14.24 -6.26 9.20
C VAL A 127 -14.00 -7.65 8.62
N TYR A 128 -12.76 -8.16 8.71
CA TYR A 128 -12.43 -9.54 8.33
C TYR A 128 -13.24 -10.57 9.14
N ARG A 129 -13.45 -10.36 10.44
CA ARG A 129 -14.23 -11.29 11.28
C ARG A 129 -15.73 -11.00 11.28
N HIS A 130 -16.12 -9.77 10.97
CA HIS A 130 -17.52 -9.35 10.97
C HIS A 130 -18.37 -10.23 10.05
N LYS A 131 -19.53 -10.70 10.54
CA LYS A 131 -20.49 -11.54 9.79
C LYS A 131 -19.85 -12.71 9.02
N SER A 132 -18.78 -13.29 9.57
CA SER A 132 -18.02 -14.36 8.91
C SER A 132 -17.45 -13.97 7.54
N ASN A 133 -17.12 -12.70 7.33
CA ASN A 133 -16.48 -12.19 6.12
C ASN A 133 -15.19 -12.96 5.76
N TYR A 134 -14.50 -13.54 6.75
CA TYR A 134 -13.36 -14.44 6.57
C TYR A 134 -13.67 -15.67 5.70
N LYS A 135 -14.93 -15.96 5.33
CA LYS A 135 -15.30 -17.00 4.37
C LYS A 135 -15.29 -16.51 2.91
N LEU A 136 -15.19 -15.19 2.69
CA LEU A 136 -15.15 -14.54 1.37
C LEU A 136 -13.73 -14.17 0.96
N GLN A 137 -12.70 -14.87 1.47
CA GLN A 137 -11.29 -14.50 1.26
C GLN A 137 -10.91 -14.42 -0.22
N GLY A 138 -9.84 -13.67 -0.49
CA GLY A 138 -9.39 -13.37 -1.84
C GLY A 138 -10.03 -12.07 -2.35
N LEU A 139 -10.20 -11.97 -3.67
CA LEU A 139 -10.65 -10.74 -4.31
C LEU A 139 -12.02 -10.26 -3.81
N ALA A 140 -12.92 -11.20 -3.48
CA ALA A 140 -14.28 -10.90 -3.05
C ALA A 140 -14.33 -10.01 -1.78
N LEU A 141 -13.49 -10.31 -0.78
CA LEU A 141 -13.37 -9.50 0.43
C LEU A 141 -12.35 -8.36 0.28
N TRP A 142 -11.14 -8.68 -0.19
CA TRP A 142 -10.01 -7.76 -0.08
C TRP A 142 -10.08 -6.58 -1.05
N CYS A 143 -10.74 -6.70 -2.21
CA CYS A 143 -10.97 -5.55 -3.08
C CYS A 143 -11.89 -4.50 -2.41
N PRO A 144 -13.12 -4.85 -1.97
CA PRO A 144 -13.97 -3.92 -1.22
C PRO A 144 -13.32 -3.30 0.02
N VAL A 145 -12.57 -4.10 0.80
CA VAL A 145 -11.87 -3.61 2.00
C VAL A 145 -10.81 -2.57 1.60
N ALA A 146 -9.99 -2.84 0.59
CA ALA A 146 -8.98 -1.90 0.11
C ALA A 146 -9.60 -0.58 -0.40
N TRP A 147 -10.76 -0.63 -1.06
CA TRP A 147 -11.43 0.59 -1.52
C TRP A 147 -11.89 1.48 -0.36
N VAL A 148 -12.42 0.88 0.70
CA VAL A 148 -12.75 1.62 1.93
C VAL A 148 -11.48 2.17 2.58
N GLU A 149 -10.46 1.32 2.73
CA GLU A 149 -9.19 1.68 3.35
C GLU A 149 -8.54 2.90 2.67
N PHE A 150 -8.43 2.89 1.35
CA PHE A 150 -7.87 4.00 0.58
C PHE A 150 -8.67 5.30 0.75
N ALA A 151 -10.01 5.22 0.77
CA ALA A 151 -10.85 6.40 0.96
C ALA A 151 -10.70 6.97 2.37
N LEU A 152 -10.56 6.12 3.39
CA LEU A 152 -10.31 6.55 4.77
C LEU A 152 -8.90 7.13 4.94
N LEU A 153 -7.88 6.55 4.30
CA LEU A 153 -6.52 7.10 4.30
C LEU A 153 -6.45 8.49 3.65
N ASP A 154 -7.11 8.67 2.49
CA ASP A 154 -7.22 9.99 1.86
C ASP A 154 -7.94 10.99 2.78
N MET A 155 -9.04 10.55 3.42
CA MET A 155 -9.79 11.39 4.37
C MET A 155 -8.91 11.83 5.55
N LEU A 156 -8.17 10.90 6.18
CA LEU A 156 -7.27 11.20 7.29
C LEU A 156 -6.13 12.14 6.87
N GLY A 157 -5.55 11.90 5.68
CA GLY A 157 -4.52 12.78 5.11
C GLY A 157 -5.03 14.21 4.92
N ARG A 158 -6.26 14.36 4.41
CA ARG A 158 -6.90 15.67 4.22
C ARG A 158 -7.20 16.39 5.53
N VAL A 159 -7.69 15.67 6.55
CA VAL A 159 -7.88 16.25 7.90
C VAL A 159 -6.54 16.76 8.46
N LEU A 160 -5.44 16.06 8.18
CA LEU A 160 -4.10 16.44 8.61
C LEU A 160 -3.40 17.44 7.68
N HIS A 161 -4.02 17.82 6.56
CA HIS A 161 -3.39 18.61 5.48
C HIS A 161 -2.05 18.02 5.01
N LYS A 162 -2.00 16.69 4.87
CA LYS A 162 -0.81 15.93 4.49
C LYS A 162 -1.11 14.92 3.39
N GLY A 163 -0.08 14.63 2.58
CA GLY A 163 -0.13 13.50 1.67
C GLY A 163 -0.14 12.18 2.45
N VAL A 164 -0.80 11.15 1.90
CA VAL A 164 -0.95 9.83 2.55
C VAL A 164 0.41 9.22 2.97
N GLY A 165 1.48 9.43 2.21
CA GLY A 165 2.82 8.96 2.58
C GLY A 165 3.35 9.51 3.91
N GLU A 166 2.91 10.70 4.33
CA GLU A 166 3.27 11.26 5.64
C GLU A 166 2.64 10.49 6.81
N LEU A 167 1.52 9.80 6.55
CA LEU A 167 0.87 8.94 7.54
C LEU A 167 1.68 7.66 7.80
N PHE A 168 2.64 7.32 6.94
CA PHE A 168 3.45 6.09 7.03
C PHE A 168 4.87 6.35 7.54
N GLY A 169 5.09 7.45 8.26
CA GLY A 169 6.40 7.81 8.80
C GLY A 169 7.22 8.78 7.94
N GLY A 170 6.59 9.41 6.95
CA GLY A 170 7.18 10.45 6.11
C GLY A 170 7.52 9.97 4.70
N VAL A 171 7.60 10.93 3.76
CA VAL A 171 7.95 10.64 2.37
C VAL A 171 9.47 10.58 2.18
N ILE A 172 10.00 9.38 1.96
CA ILE A 172 11.45 9.16 1.75
C ILE A 172 11.94 9.43 0.33
N ARG A 173 11.04 9.44 -0.67
CA ARG A 173 11.35 9.76 -2.07
C ARG A 173 10.14 10.34 -2.79
N ARG A 174 10.36 11.37 -3.62
CA ARG A 174 9.30 12.04 -4.39
C ARG A 174 9.24 11.65 -5.86
N ARG A 175 10.30 11.00 -6.37
CA ARG A 175 10.38 10.46 -7.73
C ARG A 175 10.62 8.96 -7.61
N ILE A 176 9.73 8.18 -8.20
CA ILE A 176 9.81 6.72 -8.20
C ILE A 176 10.07 6.27 -9.64
N PRO A 177 11.18 5.58 -9.94
CA PRO A 177 11.40 5.02 -11.25
C PRO A 177 10.33 3.96 -11.52
N ALA A 178 9.67 4.06 -12.67
CA ALA A 178 8.63 3.13 -13.08
C ALA A 178 9.14 2.27 -14.24
N TYR A 179 8.86 0.97 -14.16
CA TYR A 179 9.03 0.06 -15.29
C TYR A 179 7.77 0.12 -16.17
N VAL A 180 7.96 0.14 -17.49
CA VAL A 180 6.88 0.07 -18.46
C VAL A 180 6.94 -1.29 -19.13
N ALA A 181 5.88 -2.09 -18.95
CA ALA A 181 5.76 -3.37 -19.62
C ALA A 181 5.35 -3.16 -21.08
N SER A 182 6.07 -3.80 -22.01
CA SER A 182 5.63 -3.95 -23.39
C SER A 182 4.82 -5.24 -23.53
N GLY A 183 3.70 -5.17 -24.26
CA GLY A 183 2.96 -6.36 -24.67
C GLY A 183 3.66 -7.15 -25.79
N SER A 184 4.69 -6.57 -26.42
CA SER A 184 5.53 -7.28 -27.37
C SER A 184 6.42 -8.27 -26.62
N ARG A 185 6.36 -9.53 -27.05
CA ARG A 185 7.24 -10.60 -26.55
C ARG A 185 8.58 -10.64 -27.31
N ASP A 186 8.76 -9.77 -28.30
CA ASP A 186 9.90 -9.79 -29.22
C ASP A 186 11.01 -8.78 -28.84
N THR A 187 10.91 -8.15 -27.67
CA THR A 187 12.00 -7.29 -27.16
C THR A 187 13.20 -8.16 -26.78
N THR A 188 14.31 -8.01 -27.49
CA THR A 188 15.63 -8.56 -27.12
C THR A 188 16.30 -7.65 -26.07
N PRO A 189 17.12 -8.21 -25.16
CA PRO A 189 17.76 -7.45 -24.07
C PRO A 189 18.59 -6.24 -24.52
#